data_AF-A0A4Q3UE39-F1
#
_entry.id   AF-A0A4Q3UE39-F1
#
_cell.length_a   1.000
_cell.length_b   1.000
_cell.length_c   1.000
_cell.angle_alpha   90.00
_cell.angle_beta   90.00
_cell.angle_gamma   90.00
#
_symmetry.space_group_name_H-M   'P 1'
#
loop_
_entity.id
_entity.type
_entity.pdbx_description
1 polymer ?
#
loop_
_entity_poly.entity_id
_entity_poly.type
_entity_poly.pdbx_seq_one_letter_code
_entity_poly.pdbx_strand_id
1 'polypeptide(L)'
;MLINWNALQPYKTKKDKSFEQLCYQIARKLYDYKGIMTSIDDSGGGDGVEFYLTLPDQTEYGWQAKYYEGNPVRLSASRKTKIKDSLKKSIDLHPNMTDWFLCLPMVPTVEENKWIQGELKQLIPVDRKVEIIPWHEDEL
;
A
#
# COMPACT_ATOMS: atom_id res chain seq x y z
N MET A 1 15.38 5.09 13.16
CA MET A 1 15.87 3.72 13.46
C MET A 1 15.78 2.96 12.15
N LEU A 2 16.90 2.54 11.54
CA LEU A 2 16.86 1.85 10.24
C LEU A 2 16.40 0.41 10.42
N ILE A 3 15.36 -0.01 9.70
CA ILE A 3 14.84 -1.37 9.74
C ILE A 3 15.62 -2.18 8.69
N ASN A 4 16.35 -3.21 9.12
CA ASN A 4 16.97 -4.14 8.17
C ASN A 4 15.92 -5.10 7.58
N TRP A 5 15.29 -4.69 6.47
CA TRP A 5 14.26 -5.47 5.79
C TRP A 5 14.73 -6.86 5.33
N ASN A 6 16.02 -7.06 5.10
CA ASN A 6 16.56 -8.38 4.74
C ASN A 6 16.49 -9.38 5.89
N ALA A 7 16.40 -8.90 7.14
CA ALA A 7 16.24 -9.72 8.33
C ALA A 7 14.77 -10.02 8.67
N LEU A 8 13.80 -9.52 7.87
CA LEU A 8 12.38 -9.77 8.07
C LEU A 8 12.12 -11.28 7.97
N GLN A 9 11.75 -11.87 9.10
CA GLN A 9 11.42 -13.29 9.18
C GLN A 9 10.07 -13.53 8.49
N PRO A 10 9.91 -14.63 7.74
CA PRO A 10 8.64 -14.94 7.09
C PRO A 10 7.54 -15.26 8.11
N TYR A 11 6.31 -14.84 7.81
CA TYR A 11 5.11 -15.29 8.50
C TYR A 11 4.52 -16.47 7.73
N LYS A 12 4.37 -17.60 8.41
CA LYS A 12 4.08 -18.93 7.84
C LYS A 12 5.16 -19.40 6.85
N THR A 13 5.33 -18.74 5.69
CA THR A 13 6.38 -19.04 4.69
C THR A 13 6.78 -17.86 3.78
N LYS A 14 6.13 -16.68 3.87
CA LYS A 14 6.40 -15.58 2.93
C LYS A 14 6.70 -14.26 3.64
N LYS A 15 7.71 -13.54 3.14
CA LYS A 15 8.14 -12.24 3.69
C LYS A 15 7.20 -11.09 3.32
N ASP A 16 6.49 -11.20 2.19
CA ASP A 16 5.45 -10.25 1.81
C ASP A 16 4.35 -10.20 2.89
N LYS A 17 3.88 -11.36 3.36
CA LYS A 17 2.91 -11.45 4.47
C LYS A 17 3.43 -10.84 5.76
N SER A 18 4.72 -10.97 6.07
CA SER A 18 5.29 -10.28 7.24
C SER A 18 5.27 -8.76 7.09
N PHE A 19 5.58 -8.25 5.89
CA PHE A 19 5.57 -6.83 5.62
C PHE A 19 4.14 -6.26 5.65
N GLU A 20 3.17 -6.98 5.07
CA GLU A 20 1.74 -6.65 5.16
C GLU A 20 1.28 -6.56 6.62
N GLN A 21 1.60 -7.57 7.44
CA GLN A 21 1.25 -7.57 8.86
C GLN A 21 1.92 -6.43 9.63
N LEU A 22 3.17 -6.09 9.33
CA LEU A 22 3.83 -4.95 9.95
C LEU A 22 3.10 -3.64 9.61
N CYS A 23 2.81 -3.40 8.32
CA CYS A 23 2.07 -2.22 7.89
C CYS A 23 0.71 -2.14 8.58
N TYR A 24 -0.01 -3.26 8.69
CA TYR A 24 -1.29 -3.35 9.37
C TYR A 24 -1.19 -2.97 10.86
N GLN A 25 -0.22 -3.51 11.59
CA GLN A 25 -0.06 -3.21 13.02
C GLN A 25 0.30 -1.74 13.26
N ILE A 26 1.14 -1.15 12.40
CA ILE A 26 1.48 0.28 12.47
C ILE A 26 0.25 1.12 12.14
N ALA A 27 -0.48 0.79 11.07
CA ALA A 27 -1.68 1.52 10.66
C ALA A 27 -2.76 1.48 11.74
N ARG A 28 -2.99 0.31 12.34
CA ARG A 28 -3.88 0.19 13.50
C ARG A 28 -3.47 1.11 14.62
N LYS A 29 -2.20 1.08 15.03
CA LYS A 29 -1.72 1.94 16.12
C LYS A 29 -1.91 3.44 15.83
N LEU A 30 -1.77 3.86 14.57
CA LEU A 30 -1.83 5.25 14.16
C LEU A 30 -3.24 5.74 13.79
N TYR A 31 -4.15 4.87 13.36
CA TYR A 31 -5.42 5.28 12.74
C TYR A 31 -6.67 4.59 13.30
N ASP A 32 -6.55 3.54 14.13
CA ASP A 32 -7.70 2.82 14.73
C ASP A 32 -8.68 3.78 15.40
N TYR A 33 -8.19 4.78 16.14
CA TYR A 33 -9.04 5.75 16.84
C TYR A 33 -9.92 6.60 15.91
N LYS A 34 -9.65 6.62 14.60
CA LYS A 34 -10.41 7.41 13.63
C LYS A 34 -11.61 6.65 13.04
N GLY A 35 -11.67 5.33 13.13
CA GLY A 35 -12.69 4.56 12.42
C GLY A 35 -12.58 3.05 12.62
N ILE A 36 -13.12 2.26 11.68
CA ILE A 36 -13.13 0.80 11.76
C ILE A 36 -12.09 0.24 10.80
N MET A 37 -11.10 -0.48 11.33
CA MET A 37 -10.06 -1.15 10.55
C MET A 37 -10.51 -2.54 10.10
N THR A 38 -10.48 -2.80 8.81
CA THR A 38 -10.85 -4.08 8.19
C THR A 38 -9.65 -4.68 7.46
N SER A 39 -9.27 -5.92 7.82
CA SER A 39 -8.25 -6.69 7.10
C SER A 39 -8.90 -7.59 6.06
N ILE A 40 -8.25 -7.77 4.91
CA ILE A 40 -8.76 -8.59 3.81
C ILE A 40 -8.04 -9.93 3.76
N ASP A 41 -8.81 -11.01 3.59
CA ASP A 41 -8.26 -12.32 3.25
C ASP A 41 -8.15 -12.41 1.72
N ASP A 42 -6.92 -12.32 1.22
CA ASP A 42 -6.60 -12.31 -0.21
C ASP A 42 -6.60 -13.70 -0.85
N SER A 43 -6.88 -14.77 -0.10
CA SER A 43 -6.87 -16.16 -0.60
C SER A 43 -7.87 -16.43 -1.74
N GLY A 44 -8.92 -15.62 -1.86
CA GLY A 44 -9.92 -15.68 -2.94
C GLY A 44 -9.69 -14.68 -4.10
N GLY A 45 -8.58 -13.94 -4.08
CA GLY A 45 -8.31 -12.84 -5.01
C GLY A 45 -8.61 -11.48 -4.37
N GLY A 46 -7.66 -10.96 -3.58
CA GLY A 46 -7.79 -9.71 -2.79
C GLY A 46 -8.20 -8.49 -3.60
N ASP A 47 -8.76 -7.47 -2.94
CA ASP A 47 -9.42 -6.31 -3.57
C ASP A 47 -8.48 -5.18 -4.02
N GLY A 48 -7.17 -5.41 -3.99
CA GLY A 48 -6.16 -4.44 -4.38
C GLY A 48 -5.60 -3.63 -3.21
N VAL A 49 -6.13 -3.81 -2.00
CA VAL A 49 -5.46 -3.44 -0.75
C VAL A 49 -5.36 -4.66 0.16
N GLU A 50 -4.51 -4.58 1.18
CA GLU A 50 -4.34 -5.63 2.18
C GLU A 50 -5.29 -5.41 3.38
N PHE A 51 -5.62 -4.14 3.62
CA PHE A 51 -6.56 -3.67 4.63
C PHE A 51 -7.00 -2.24 4.33
N TYR A 52 -8.10 -1.82 4.95
CA TYR A 52 -8.63 -0.46 4.85
C TYR A 52 -9.26 0.00 6.17
N LEU A 53 -9.37 1.32 6.33
CA LEU A 53 -10.05 1.99 7.43
C LEU A 53 -11.28 2.69 6.88
N THR A 54 -12.45 2.39 7.42
CA THR A 54 -13.69 3.14 7.14
C THR A 54 -13.89 4.20 8.21
N LEU A 55 -13.94 5.47 7.79
CA LEU A 55 -14.19 6.62 8.66
C LEU A 55 -15.68 6.80 8.96
N PRO A 56 -16.06 7.59 9.98
CA PRO A 56 -17.46 7.83 10.33
C PRO A 56 -18.30 8.39 9.17
N ASP A 57 -17.70 9.19 8.30
CA ASP A 57 -18.34 9.75 7.10
C ASP A 57 -18.38 8.79 5.90
N GLN A 58 -18.03 7.51 6.13
CA GLN A 58 -17.97 6.43 5.15
C GLN A 58 -16.85 6.55 4.11
N THR A 59 -15.98 7.56 4.20
CA THR A 59 -14.76 7.59 3.38
C THR A 59 -13.79 6.51 3.83
N GLU A 60 -12.96 6.05 2.89
CA GLU A 60 -12.03 4.94 3.12
C GLU A 60 -10.58 5.33 2.89
N TYR A 61 -9.70 4.85 3.77
CA TYR A 61 -8.26 4.82 3.58
C TYR A 61 -7.85 3.38 3.29
N GLY A 62 -7.15 3.14 2.19
CA GLY A 62 -6.71 1.79 1.79
C GLY A 62 -5.20 1.66 1.80
N TRP A 63 -4.68 0.52 2.26
CA TRP A 63 -3.26 0.23 2.30
C TRP A 63 -2.89 -0.95 1.40
N GLN A 64 -2.12 -0.68 0.34
CA GLN A 64 -1.52 -1.72 -0.48
C GLN A 64 -0.03 -1.84 -0.12
N ALA A 65 0.35 -2.97 0.47
CA ALA A 65 1.75 -3.24 0.76
C ALA A 65 2.41 -3.98 -0.39
N LYS A 66 3.60 -3.52 -0.84
CA LYS A 66 4.39 -4.21 -1.86
C LYS A 66 5.81 -4.45 -1.35
N TYR A 67 6.06 -5.68 -0.92
CA TYR A 67 7.40 -6.12 -0.54
C TYR A 67 8.18 -6.62 -1.77
N TYR A 68 9.38 -6.10 -1.96
CA TYR A 68 10.27 -6.49 -3.04
C TYR A 68 11.68 -6.74 -2.51
N GLU A 69 12.28 -7.84 -2.93
CA GLU A 69 13.66 -8.18 -2.59
C GLU A 69 14.67 -7.61 -3.61
N GLY A 70 15.91 -7.42 -3.18
CA GLY A 70 17.01 -6.93 -4.01
C GLY A 70 17.93 -5.98 -3.26
N ASN A 71 19.11 -5.71 -3.79
CA ASN A 71 20.02 -4.72 -3.24
C ASN A 71 20.68 -3.90 -4.38
N PRO A 72 20.22 -2.67 -4.64
CA PRO A 72 19.13 -1.96 -3.95
C PRO A 72 17.73 -2.45 -4.38
N VAL A 73 16.73 -2.31 -3.50
CA VAL A 73 15.31 -2.54 -3.84
C VAL A 73 14.79 -1.37 -4.68
N ARG A 74 14.28 -1.64 -5.90
CA ARG A 74 13.75 -0.61 -6.84
C ARG A 74 12.47 -1.05 -7.56
N LEU A 75 11.71 -0.11 -8.11
CA LEU A 75 10.49 -0.34 -8.87
C LEU A 75 10.79 -0.58 -10.34
N SER A 76 11.15 -1.82 -10.69
CA SER A 76 11.23 -2.27 -12.09
C SER A 76 9.89 -2.14 -12.81
N ALA A 77 9.89 -2.21 -14.14
CA ALA A 77 8.66 -2.14 -14.94
C ALA A 77 7.61 -3.18 -14.50
N SER A 78 8.02 -4.41 -14.20
CA SER A 78 7.10 -5.45 -13.73
C SER A 78 6.52 -5.17 -12.34
N ARG A 79 7.29 -4.55 -11.44
CA ARG A 79 6.83 -4.11 -10.12
C ARG A 79 5.82 -2.97 -10.26
N LYS A 80 6.13 -1.99 -11.13
CA LYS A 80 5.22 -0.89 -11.47
C LYS A 80 3.89 -1.40 -12.03
N THR A 81 3.90 -2.39 -12.92
CA THR A 81 2.66 -3.01 -13.43
C THR A 81 1.81 -3.58 -12.29
N LYS A 82 2.41 -4.35 -11.37
CA LYS A 82 1.68 -4.90 -10.21
C LYS A 82 1.08 -3.83 -9.31
N ILE A 83 1.76 -2.68 -9.15
CA ILE A 83 1.25 -1.54 -8.38
C ILE A 83 0.06 -0.90 -9.13
N LYS A 84 0.18 -0.70 -10.45
CA LYS A 84 -0.90 -0.17 -11.29
C LYS A 84 -2.16 -1.06 -11.22
N ASP A 85 -1.99 -2.38 -11.29
CA ASP A 85 -3.09 -3.34 -11.24
C ASP A 85 -3.80 -3.32 -9.87
N SER A 86 -3.03 -3.28 -8.77
CA SER A 86 -3.59 -3.10 -7.42
C SER A 86 -4.40 -1.82 -7.31
N LEU A 87 -3.84 -0.66 -7.72
CA LEU A 87 -4.53 0.63 -7.63
C LEU A 87 -5.87 0.62 -8.39
N LYS A 88 -5.89 0.11 -9.63
CA LYS A 88 -7.13 -0.01 -10.40
C LYS A 88 -8.17 -0.85 -9.67
N LYS A 89 -7.75 -2.01 -9.15
CA LYS A 89 -8.64 -2.91 -8.41
C LYS A 89 -9.19 -2.25 -7.14
N SER A 90 -8.34 -1.54 -6.39
CA SER A 90 -8.76 -0.79 -5.21
C SER A 90 -9.83 0.25 -5.56
N ILE A 91 -9.60 1.05 -6.60
CA ILE A 91 -10.54 2.10 -7.02
C ILE A 91 -11.88 1.49 -7.45
N ASP A 92 -11.85 0.39 -8.20
CA ASP A 92 -13.04 -0.28 -8.71
C ASP A 92 -13.89 -0.89 -7.58
N LEU A 93 -13.25 -1.49 -6.57
CA LEU A 93 -13.93 -2.19 -5.49
C LEU A 93 -14.24 -1.31 -4.27
N HIS A 94 -13.53 -0.20 -4.11
CA HIS A 94 -13.70 0.74 -3.00
C HIS A 94 -14.13 2.12 -3.52
N PRO A 95 -15.42 2.34 -3.79
CA PRO A 95 -15.92 3.59 -4.37
C PRO A 95 -15.73 4.81 -3.46
N ASN A 96 -15.65 4.61 -2.15
CA ASN A 96 -15.50 5.67 -1.15
C ASN A 96 -14.03 5.93 -0.75
N MET A 97 -13.08 5.27 -1.42
CA MET A 97 -11.66 5.48 -1.14
C MET A 97 -11.25 6.91 -1.47
N THR A 98 -10.55 7.52 -0.52
CA THR A 98 -10.03 8.89 -0.59
C THR A 98 -8.52 8.92 -0.48
N ASP A 99 -7.94 7.98 0.27
CA ASP A 99 -6.51 7.88 0.50
C ASP A 99 -6.05 6.45 0.17
N TRP A 100 -5.07 6.32 -0.72
CA TRP A 100 -4.47 5.05 -1.08
C TRP A 100 -2.98 5.05 -0.74
N PHE A 101 -2.65 4.37 0.35
CA PHE A 101 -1.31 4.26 0.89
C PHE A 101 -0.54 3.15 0.16
N LEU A 102 0.54 3.54 -0.49
CA LEU A 102 1.48 2.63 -1.14
C LEU A 102 2.62 2.29 -0.17
N CYS A 103 2.54 1.13 0.47
CA CYS A 103 3.53 0.72 1.46
C CYS A 103 4.75 0.09 0.78
N LEU A 104 5.95 0.64 0.99
CA LEU A 104 7.20 0.17 0.38
C LEU A 104 8.32 -0.01 1.43
N PRO A 105 9.12 -1.09 1.36
CA PRO A 105 10.24 -1.32 2.29
C PRO A 105 11.49 -0.49 1.90
N MET A 106 11.31 0.61 1.17
CA MET A 106 12.39 1.48 0.72
C MET A 106 11.84 2.86 0.37
N VAL A 107 12.65 3.89 0.56
CA VAL A 107 12.34 5.26 0.14
C VAL A 107 12.46 5.36 -1.39
N PRO A 108 11.39 5.74 -2.12
CA PRO A 108 11.44 5.90 -3.57
C PRO A 108 12.46 6.96 -3.99
N THR A 109 13.19 6.69 -5.06
CA THR A 109 14.05 7.67 -5.72
C THR A 109 13.25 8.82 -6.33
N VAL A 110 13.93 9.89 -6.76
CA VAL A 110 13.30 11.01 -7.47
C VAL A 110 12.53 10.56 -8.72
N GLU A 111 13.06 9.60 -9.48
CA GLU A 111 12.39 9.07 -10.68
C GLU A 111 11.16 8.22 -10.33
N GLU A 112 11.26 7.41 -9.27
CA GLU A 112 10.13 6.61 -8.79
C GLU A 112 9.02 7.50 -8.21
N ASN A 113 9.36 8.58 -7.49
CA ASN A 113 8.38 9.56 -7.04
C ASN A 113 7.72 10.31 -8.20
N LYS A 114 8.47 10.70 -9.24
CA LYS A 114 7.88 11.25 -10.48
C LYS A 114 6.92 10.27 -11.12
N TRP A 115 7.24 8.98 -11.11
CA TRP A 115 6.36 7.94 -11.62
C TRP A 115 5.09 7.76 -10.77
N ILE A 116 5.21 7.75 -9.44
CA ILE A 116 4.07 7.66 -8.50
C ILE A 116 3.13 8.86 -8.71
N GLN A 117 3.68 10.08 -8.71
CA GLN A 117 2.89 11.31 -8.81
C GLN A 117 2.41 11.62 -10.23
N GLY A 118 3.01 10.99 -11.25
CA GLY A 118 2.66 11.12 -12.65
C GLY A 118 1.85 9.93 -13.14
N GLU A 119 2.53 8.96 -13.75
CA GLU A 119 1.90 7.82 -14.43
C GLU A 119 0.94 7.03 -13.56
N LEU A 120 1.27 6.77 -12.29
CA LEU A 120 0.40 5.98 -11.42
C LEU A 120 -0.86 6.78 -11.07
N LYS A 121 -0.71 8.06 -10.71
CA LYS A 121 -1.83 8.97 -10.41
C LYS A 121 -2.78 9.17 -11.60
N GLN A 122 -2.27 9.16 -12.82
CA GLN A 122 -3.09 9.25 -14.04
C GLN A 122 -4.05 8.07 -14.25
N LEU A 123 -3.88 6.97 -13.51
CA LEU A 123 -4.83 5.85 -13.55
C LEU A 123 -6.09 6.08 -12.73
N ILE A 124 -6.11 7.11 -11.89
CA ILE A 124 -7.28 7.48 -11.10
C ILE A 124 -8.30 8.14 -12.05
N PRO A 125 -9.54 7.62 -12.14
CA PRO A 125 -10.58 8.24 -12.95
C PRO A 125 -10.83 9.70 -12.55
N VAL A 126 -11.15 10.56 -13.52
CA VAL A 126 -11.26 12.02 -13.32
C VAL A 126 -12.36 12.40 -12.32
N ASP A 127 -13.39 11.58 -12.20
CA ASP A 127 -14.50 11.72 -11.26
C ASP A 127 -14.16 11.21 -9.84
N ARG A 128 -13.01 10.56 -9.65
CA ARG A 128 -12.56 10.02 -8.37
C ARG A 128 -11.51 10.94 -7.74
N LYS A 129 -11.70 11.25 -6.46
CA LYS A 129 -10.76 12.03 -5.64
C LYS A 129 -10.01 11.10 -4.70
N VAL A 130 -9.05 10.36 -5.27
CA VAL A 130 -8.15 9.48 -4.52
C VAL A 130 -6.75 10.13 -4.50
N GLU A 131 -6.13 10.20 -3.33
CA GLU A 131 -4.73 10.60 -3.17
C GLU A 131 -3.84 9.36 -3.05
N ILE A 132 -2.70 9.36 -3.72
CA ILE A 132 -1.68 8.31 -3.58
C ILE A 132 -0.64 8.80 -2.59
N ILE A 133 -0.54 8.11 -1.47
CA ILE A 133 0.35 8.47 -0.37
C ILE A 133 1.46 7.41 -0.28
N PRO A 134 2.71 7.72 -0.68
CA PRO A 134 3.84 6.85 -0.40
C PRO A 134 3.94 6.64 1.11
N TRP A 135 4.06 5.39 1.57
CA TRP A 135 4.30 5.08 2.97
C TRP A 135 5.49 4.13 3.07
N HIS A 136 6.62 4.63 3.56
CA HIS A 136 7.89 3.91 3.46
C HIS A 136 8.74 4.10 4.71
N GLU A 137 9.94 3.50 4.73
CA GLU A 137 10.81 3.40 5.92
C GLU A 137 10.97 4.70 6.73
N ASP A 138 11.11 5.87 6.10
CA ASP A 138 11.22 7.15 6.83
C ASP A 138 9.93 7.60 7.56
N GLU A 139 8.80 6.99 7.24
CA GLU A 139 7.46 7.26 7.79
C GLU A 139 6.91 6.10 8.64
N LEU A 140 7.70 5.03 8.82
CA LEU A 140 7.37 3.81 9.57
C LEU A 140 8.11 3.71 10.91
#